data_AF-A0A1F4XEH1-F1
#
_entry.id   AF-A0A1F4XEH1-F1
#
_cell.length_a   1.000
_cell.length_b   1.000
_cell.length_c   1.000
_cell.angle_alpha   90.00
_cell.angle_beta   90.00
_cell.angle_gamma   90.00
#
_symmetry.space_group_name_H-M   'P 1'
#
loop_
_entity.id
_entity.type
_entity.pdbx_description
1 polymer ?
#
loop_
_entity_poly.entity_id
_entity_poly.type
_entity_poly.pdbx_seq_one_letter_code
_entity_poly.pdbx_strand_id
1 'polypeptide(L)'
;MRTKPTEAEREAYTVEFHRRATLARKEGEKIREILEPKLVAEGLEGRYVYVDIYTGEYVVGEDSAEAFVNARKKFPPDHLGWGFDVGGKPSLIIGGASWPWL
;
A
#
# COMPACT_ATOMS: atom_id res chain seq x y z
N MET A 1 -19.13 25.56 4.82
CA MET A 1 -19.78 24.27 4.52
C MET A 1 -19.15 23.71 3.26
N ARG A 2 -18.51 22.53 3.32
CA ARG A 2 -17.98 21.86 2.13
C ARG A 2 -19.07 20.94 1.60
N THR A 3 -19.48 21.13 0.35
CA THR A 3 -20.56 20.40 -0.33
C THR A 3 -20.20 18.92 -0.48
N LYS A 4 -21.20 18.04 -0.31
CA LYS A 4 -21.01 16.60 -0.61
C LYS A 4 -20.64 16.45 -2.08
N PRO A 5 -19.72 15.54 -2.44
CA PRO A 5 -19.36 15.29 -3.82
C PRO A 5 -20.58 14.80 -4.60
N THR A 6 -20.68 15.28 -5.83
CA THR A 6 -21.65 14.84 -6.83
C THR A 6 -21.44 13.36 -7.18
N GLU A 7 -22.45 12.75 -7.79
CA GLU A 7 -22.36 11.37 -8.27
C GLU A 7 -21.23 11.17 -9.28
N ALA A 8 -21.06 12.12 -10.21
CA ALA A 8 -19.96 12.11 -11.18
C ALA A 8 -18.58 12.18 -10.53
N GLU A 9 -18.41 12.98 -9.47
CA GLU A 9 -17.15 13.05 -8.71
C GLU A 9 -16.85 11.73 -7.96
N ARG A 10 -17.89 11.06 -7.44
CA ARG A 10 -17.74 9.75 -6.79
C ARG A 10 -17.42 8.65 -7.79
N GLU A 11 -18.00 8.68 -8.97
CA GLU A 11 -17.72 7.71 -10.03
C GLU A 11 -16.28 7.88 -10.53
N ALA A 12 -15.87 9.12 -10.83
CA ALA A 12 -14.50 9.43 -11.21
C ALA A 12 -13.49 8.99 -10.13
N TYR A 13 -13.82 9.17 -8.84
CA TYR A 13 -13.02 8.62 -7.75
C TYR A 13 -12.90 7.11 -7.81
N THR A 14 -14.04 6.43 -7.95
CA THR A 14 -14.10 4.97 -7.90
C THR A 14 -13.26 4.38 -9.03
N VAL A 15 -13.36 4.94 -10.25
CA VAL A 15 -12.54 4.55 -11.40
C VAL A 15 -11.05 4.76 -11.12
N GLU A 16 -10.66 5.94 -10.64
CA GLU A 16 -9.24 6.24 -10.37
C GLU A 16 -8.70 5.39 -9.20
N PHE A 17 -9.50 5.16 -8.16
CA PHE A 17 -9.18 4.28 -7.05
C PHE A 17 -8.92 2.86 -7.55
N HIS A 18 -9.81 2.29 -8.37
CA HIS A 18 -9.62 0.95 -8.93
C HIS A 18 -8.39 0.87 -9.84
N ARG A 19 -8.14 1.90 -10.64
CA ARG A 19 -6.94 1.97 -11.50
C ARG A 19 -5.66 1.93 -10.66
N ARG A 20 -5.58 2.77 -9.62
CA ARG A 20 -4.43 2.83 -8.71
C ARG A 20 -4.27 1.56 -7.87
N ALA A 21 -5.38 0.99 -7.38
CA ALA A 21 -5.40 -0.29 -6.68
C ALA A 21 -4.81 -1.43 -7.52
N THR A 22 -5.22 -1.49 -8.79
CA THR A 22 -4.76 -2.52 -9.74
C THR A 22 -3.27 -2.36 -10.03
N LEU A 23 -2.80 -1.13 -10.23
CA LEU A 23 -1.38 -0.85 -10.43
C LEU A 23 -0.55 -1.24 -9.20
N ALA A 24 -0.97 -0.80 -8.02
CA ALA A 24 -0.27 -1.07 -6.75
C ALA A 24 -0.15 -2.57 -6.50
N ARG A 25 -1.23 -3.33 -6.72
CA ARG A 25 -1.18 -4.79 -6.62
C ARG A 25 -0.21 -5.41 -7.62
N LYS A 26 -0.31 -5.03 -8.91
CA LYS A 26 0.51 -5.64 -9.96
C LYS A 26 2.00 -5.41 -9.73
N GLU A 27 2.41 -4.19 -9.40
CA GLU A 27 3.82 -3.87 -9.18
C GLU A 27 4.29 -4.32 -7.80
N GLY A 28 3.45 -4.23 -6.77
CA GLY A 28 3.73 -4.72 -5.43
C GLY A 28 4.00 -6.23 -5.39
N GLU A 29 3.23 -7.04 -6.12
CA GLU A 29 3.45 -8.49 -6.21
C GLU A 29 4.82 -8.83 -6.82
N LYS A 30 5.24 -8.11 -7.87
CA LYS A 30 6.59 -8.32 -8.45
C LYS A 30 7.69 -8.01 -7.43
N ILE A 31 7.50 -6.98 -6.61
CA ILE A 31 8.45 -6.63 -5.56
C ILE A 31 8.44 -7.72 -4.48
N ARG A 32 7.26 -8.21 -4.08
CA ARG A 32 7.12 -9.31 -3.11
C ARG A 32 7.89 -10.55 -3.54
N GLU A 33 7.74 -10.99 -4.78
CA GLU A 33 8.40 -12.21 -5.29
C GLU A 33 9.92 -12.18 -5.09
N ILE A 34 10.51 -10.99 -5.09
CA ILE A 34 11.95 -10.78 -4.88
C ILE A 34 12.28 -10.55 -3.40
N LEU A 35 11.42 -9.84 -2.69
CA LEU A 35 11.66 -9.36 -1.33
C LEU A 35 11.32 -10.40 -0.25
N GLU A 36 10.16 -11.05 -0.36
CA GLU A 36 9.64 -11.97 0.65
C GLU A 36 10.62 -13.10 1.00
N PRO A 37 11.29 -13.78 0.05
CA PRO A 37 12.27 -14.82 0.40
C PRO A 37 13.43 -14.31 1.25
N LYS A 38 13.84 -13.06 1.08
CA LYS A 38 14.91 -12.43 1.87
C LYS A 38 14.44 -12.16 3.29
N LEU A 39 13.22 -11.62 3.43
CA LEU A 39 12.63 -11.33 4.74
C LEU A 39 12.37 -12.60 5.54
N VAL A 40 11.94 -13.68 4.87
CA VAL A 40 11.82 -15.01 5.48
C VAL A 40 13.20 -15.50 5.97
N ALA A 41 14.25 -15.39 5.14
CA ALA A 41 15.61 -15.76 5.53
C ALA A 41 16.17 -14.92 6.70
N GLU A 42 15.70 -13.68 6.85
CA GLU A 42 16.01 -12.79 7.97
C GLU A 42 15.18 -13.08 9.24
N GLY A 43 14.26 -14.05 9.20
CA GLY A 43 13.44 -14.44 10.34
C GLY A 43 12.27 -13.48 10.62
N LEU A 44 11.81 -12.75 9.60
CA LEU A 44 10.72 -11.77 9.70
C LEU A 44 9.34 -12.38 9.39
N GLU A 45 9.18 -13.70 9.45
CA GLU A 45 7.88 -14.36 9.28
C GLU A 45 6.83 -13.81 10.26
N GLY A 46 5.60 -13.61 9.77
CA GLY A 46 4.50 -13.04 10.56
C GLY A 46 4.55 -11.52 10.73
N ARG A 47 5.57 -10.84 10.18
CA ARG A 47 5.60 -9.37 10.09
C ARG A 47 4.82 -8.87 8.88
N TYR A 48 4.39 -7.62 8.95
CA TYR A 48 3.78 -6.93 7.83
C TYR A 48 4.79 -6.04 7.12
N VAL A 49 4.78 -6.08 5.79
CA VAL A 49 5.63 -5.24 4.94
C VAL A 49 4.76 -4.26 4.20
N TYR A 50 5.18 -3.01 4.17
CA TYR A 50 4.61 -1.99 3.31
C TYR A 50 5.68 -1.48 2.36
N VAL A 51 5.40 -1.55 1.06
CA VAL A 51 6.32 -1.24 -0.04
C VAL A 51 5.79 -0.05 -0.83
N ASP A 52 6.68 0.87 -1.16
CA ASP A 52 6.48 1.89 -2.18
C ASP A 52 6.74 1.28 -3.57
N ILE A 53 5.70 1.21 -4.40
CA ILE A 53 5.77 0.53 -5.69
C ILE A 53 6.64 1.27 -6.71
N TYR A 54 6.95 2.56 -6.48
CA TYR A 54 7.73 3.37 -7.41
C TYR A 54 9.23 3.22 -7.18
N THR A 55 9.64 3.13 -5.91
CA THR A 55 11.05 3.08 -5.52
C THR A 55 11.51 1.67 -5.15
N GLY A 56 10.57 0.77 -4.83
CA GLY A 56 10.87 -0.54 -4.25
C GLY A 56 11.34 -0.47 -2.80
N GLU A 57 11.38 0.72 -2.19
CA GLU A 57 11.65 0.85 -0.77
C GLU A 57 10.51 0.24 0.03
N TYR A 58 10.85 -0.32 1.20
CA TYR A 58 9.87 -0.92 2.08
C TYR A 58 10.13 -0.54 3.55
N VAL A 59 9.11 -0.78 4.35
CA VAL A 59 9.14 -0.76 5.81
C VAL A 59 8.52 -2.04 6.33
N VAL A 60 9.00 -2.50 7.49
CA VAL A 60 8.47 -3.68 8.18
C VAL A 60 7.84 -3.19 9.49
N GLY A 61 6.67 -3.74 9.83
CA GLY A 61 5.99 -3.53 11.10
C GLY A 61 5.61 -4.85 11.74
N GLU A 62 5.30 -4.83 13.03
CA GLU A 62 4.64 -5.94 13.73
C GLU A 62 3.30 -6.28 13.11
N ASP A 63 2.56 -5.25 12.68
CA ASP A 63 1.30 -5.38 11.97
C ASP A 63 1.15 -4.33 10.85
N SER A 64 0.01 -4.38 10.18
CA SER A 64 -0.29 -3.49 9.07
C SER A 64 -0.47 -2.02 9.46
N ALA A 65 -0.95 -1.75 10.67
CA ALA A 65 -1.13 -0.39 11.15
C ALA A 65 0.21 0.27 11.44
N GLU A 66 1.12 -0.45 12.11
CA GLU A 66 2.47 0.03 12.37
C GLU A 66 3.25 0.25 11.07
N ALA A 67 3.22 -0.73 10.16
CA ALA A 67 3.89 -0.62 8.86
C ALA A 67 3.37 0.58 8.06
N PHE A 68 2.04 0.83 8.06
CA PHE A 68 1.45 1.99 7.40
C PHE A 68 1.89 3.32 8.03
N VAL A 69 1.90 3.42 9.36
CA VAL A 69 2.35 4.63 10.07
C VAL A 69 3.82 4.92 9.76
N ASN A 70 4.67 3.88 9.73
CA ASN A 70 6.09 4.03 9.40
C ASN A 70 6.28 4.40 7.93
N ALA A 71 5.50 3.81 7.03
CA ALA A 71 5.50 4.15 5.60
C ALA A 71 5.11 5.61 5.37
N ARG A 72 4.08 6.13 6.05
CA ARG A 72 3.63 7.54 5.91
C ARG A 72 4.67 8.55 6.40
N LYS A 73 5.56 8.16 7.30
CA LYS A 73 6.69 9.01 7.75
C LYS A 73 7.86 9.00 6.77
N LYS A 74 8.04 7.90 6.03
CA LYS A 74 9.18 7.67 5.15
C LYS A 74 8.91 8.03 3.69
N PHE A 75 7.73 7.67 3.18
CA PHE A 75 7.40 7.75 1.77
C PHE A 75 6.63 9.04 1.43
N PRO A 76 6.82 9.58 0.23
CA PRO A 76 6.05 10.73 -0.24
C PRO A 76 4.54 10.45 -0.23
N PRO A 77 3.69 11.43 0.11
CA PRO A 77 2.25 11.24 0.30
C PRO A 77 1.47 10.90 -0.98
N ASP A 78 2.05 11.20 -2.14
CA ASP A 78 1.52 10.92 -3.47
C ASP A 78 1.94 9.54 -4.01
N HIS A 79 2.91 8.89 -3.35
CA HIS A 79 3.32 7.54 -3.71
C HIS A 79 2.23 6.52 -3.40
N LEU A 80 2.20 5.47 -4.21
CA LEU A 80 1.32 4.34 -4.03
C LEU A 80 2.08 3.27 -3.27
N GLY A 81 1.48 2.83 -2.18
CA GLY A 81 2.00 1.69 -1.48
C GLY A 81 1.09 0.48 -1.56
N TRP A 82 1.73 -0.65 -1.34
CA TRP A 82 1.13 -1.97 -1.29
C TRP A 82 1.72 -2.72 -0.10
N GLY A 83 0.98 -3.64 0.49
CA GLY A 83 1.49 -4.38 1.64
C GLY A 83 1.12 -5.85 1.62
N PHE A 84 1.87 -6.62 2.40
CA PHE A 84 1.72 -8.06 2.51
C PHE A 84 2.31 -8.58 3.81
N ASP A 85 1.78 -9.72 4.26
CA ASP A 85 2.30 -10.49 5.38
C ASP A 85 3.44 -11.40 4.91
N VAL A 86 4.57 -11.38 5.62
CA VAL A 86 5.73 -12.24 5.30
C VAL A 86 5.41 -13.68 5.65
N GLY A 87 5.45 -14.58 4.65
CA GLY A 87 5.09 -15.99 4.82
C GLY A 87 3.58 -16.24 4.90
N GLY A 88 2.76 -15.20 4.70
CA GLY A 88 1.30 -15.23 4.74
C GLY A 88 0.67 -15.01 3.37
N LYS A 89 -0.66 -15.10 3.29
CA LYS A 89 -1.39 -14.64 2.10
C LYS A 89 -1.41 -13.10 2.10
N PRO A 90 -1.03 -12.43 1.00
CA PRO A 90 -0.95 -10.97 0.95
C PRO A 90 -2.32 -10.31 1.16
N SER A 91 -2.38 -9.30 2.02
CA SER A 91 -3.56 -8.47 2.28
C SER A 91 -3.37 -7.06 1.71
N LEU A 92 -4.25 -6.67 0.77
CA LEU A 92 -4.14 -5.39 0.04
C LEU A 92 -4.42 -4.19 0.95
N ILE A 93 -3.42 -3.35 1.17
CA ILE A 93 -3.60 -2.03 1.79
C ILE A 93 -3.11 -0.96 0.82
N ILE A 94 -4.04 -0.16 0.31
CA ILE A 94 -3.74 0.95 -0.60
C ILE A 94 -3.55 2.19 0.26
N GLY A 95 -2.30 2.56 0.51
CA GLY A 95 -1.99 3.93 0.96
C GLY A 95 -1.68 4.78 -0.26
N GLY A 96 -2.38 5.90 -0.39
CA GLY A 96 -2.15 6.88 -1.46
C GLY A 96 -3.40 7.37 -2.17
N ALA A 97 -4.56 6.73 -1.96
CA ALA A 97 -5.85 7.26 -2.42
C ALA A 97 -6.63 7.91 -1.26
N SER A 98 -5.97 8.68 -0.39
CA SER A 98 -6.71 9.65 0.41
C SER A 98 -7.08 10.79 -0.52
N TRP A 99 -8.32 10.76 -1.04
CA TRP A 99 -8.95 11.99 -1.48
C TRP A 99 -8.89 12.99 -0.31
N PRO A 100 -8.57 14.28 -0.51
CA PRO A 100 -8.42 15.27 0.57
C PRO A 100 -9.67 15.55 1.45
N TRP A 101 -10.71 14.70 1.41
CA TRP A 101 -11.95 14.80 2.20
C TRP A 101 -12.15 13.64 3.21
N LEU A 102 -11.24 12.66 3.28
CA LEU A 102 -11.18 11.62 4.32
C LEU A 102 -9.97 11.86 5.22
#